data_AF-A0A452XJA9-F1
#
_entry.id   AF-A0A452XJA9-F1
#
_cell.length_a   1.000
_cell.length_b   1.000
_cell.length_c   1.000
_cell.angle_alpha   90.00
_cell.angle_beta   90.00
_cell.angle_gamma   90.00
#
_symmetry.space_group_name_H-M   'P 1'
#
loop_
_entity.id
_entity.type
_entity.pdbx_description
1 polymer ?
#
loop_
_entity_poly.entity_id
_entity_poly.type
_entity_poly.pdbx_seq_one_letter_code
_entity_poly.pdbx_strand_id
1 'polypeptide(L)'
;MLPIVFQGLVVPVYMGGTSGLKVIEENLEKLKEIMEVYEERLSKLKYLAGNFLSLADISHFPMVHLLQETPYGSVLDAYPHVKAWMAAVMDRPAVKKVMVLMKTFG
;
A
#
# COMPACT_ATOMS: atom_id res chain seq x y z
N MET A 1 -6.01 -3.34 -3.10
CA MET A 1 -5.58 -1.96 -2.76
C MET A 1 -6.25 -0.91 -3.64
N LEU A 2 -6.14 -0.97 -4.99
CA LEU A 2 -6.64 0.09 -5.88
C LEU A 2 -8.11 0.51 -5.64
N PRO A 3 -9.10 -0.40 -5.51
CA PRO A 3 -10.48 0.01 -5.26
C PRO A 3 -10.66 0.77 -3.93
N ILE A 4 -9.90 0.39 -2.90
CA ILE A 4 -9.92 1.05 -1.59
C ILE A 4 -9.34 2.46 -1.70
N VAL A 5 -8.16 2.60 -2.33
CA VAL A 5 -7.54 3.92 -2.54
C VAL A 5 -8.44 4.81 -3.40
N PHE A 6 -9.02 4.26 -4.47
CA PHE A 6 -9.89 5.04 -5.34
C PHE A 6 -11.13 5.56 -4.62
N GLN A 7 -11.83 4.71 -3.87
CA GLN A 7 -13.06 5.08 -3.16
C GLN A 7 -12.79 5.85 -1.85
N GLY A 8 -11.69 5.55 -1.16
CA GLY A 8 -11.34 6.12 0.14
C GLY A 8 -10.48 7.38 0.09
N LEU A 9 -9.88 7.70 -1.07
CA LEU A 9 -9.05 8.89 -1.27
C LEU A 9 -9.41 9.62 -2.57
N VAL A 10 -9.39 8.94 -3.71
CA VAL A 10 -9.47 9.62 -5.01
C VAL A 10 -10.82 10.31 -5.24
N VAL A 11 -11.90 9.55 -5.11
CA VAL A 11 -13.28 10.04 -5.29
C VAL A 11 -13.60 11.22 -4.36
N PRO A 12 -13.40 11.13 -3.02
CA PRO A 12 -13.75 12.22 -2.12
C PRO A 12 -12.82 13.44 -2.23
N VAL A 13 -11.51 13.24 -2.42
CA VAL A 13 -10.55 14.36 -2.38
C VAL A 13 -10.44 15.08 -3.73
N TYR A 14 -10.42 14.34 -4.84
CA TYR A 14 -10.09 14.91 -6.15
C TYR A 14 -11.26 14.97 -7.13
N MET A 15 -12.32 14.19 -6.91
CA MET A 15 -13.47 14.12 -7.84
C MET A 15 -14.76 14.74 -7.27
N GLY A 16 -14.77 15.17 -6.01
CA GLY A 16 -15.95 15.76 -5.36
C GLY A 16 -17.11 14.79 -5.16
N GLY A 17 -16.84 13.48 -5.19
CA GLY A 17 -17.85 12.43 -4.97
C GLY A 17 -17.86 11.91 -3.52
N THR A 18 -18.75 10.96 -3.25
CA THR A 18 -18.81 10.25 -1.95
C THR A 18 -18.26 8.84 -2.07
N SER A 19 -17.56 8.37 -1.03
CA SER A 19 -16.99 7.02 -0.98
C SER A 19 -18.04 5.91 -1.06
N GLY A 20 -17.83 4.96 -1.97
CA GLY A 20 -18.60 3.73 -2.04
C GLY A 20 -18.19 2.74 -0.96
N LEU A 21 -18.74 2.88 0.25
CA LEU A 21 -18.36 2.07 1.43
C LEU A 21 -18.42 0.56 1.18
N LYS A 22 -19.47 0.08 0.50
CA LYS A 22 -19.61 -1.34 0.14
C LYS A 22 -18.43 -1.86 -0.69
N VAL A 23 -17.96 -1.05 -1.65
CA VAL A 23 -16.79 -1.40 -2.48
C VAL A 23 -15.54 -1.46 -1.62
N ILE A 24 -15.40 -0.55 -0.65
CA ILE A 24 -14.26 -0.55 0.26
C ILE A 24 -14.25 -1.81 1.13
N GLU A 25 -15.36 -2.12 1.80
CA GLU A 25 -15.50 -3.28 2.68
C GLU A 25 -15.20 -4.60 1.95
N GLU A 26 -15.82 -4.82 0.78
CA GLU A 26 -15.60 -6.03 -0.03
C GLU A 26 -14.14 -6.18 -0.48
N ASN A 27 -13.45 -5.08 -0.74
CA ASN A 27 -12.04 -5.10 -1.15
C ASN A 27 -11.07 -5.13 0.03
N LEU A 28 -11.49 -4.75 1.24
CA LEU A 28 -10.70 -4.90 2.46
C LEU A 28 -10.57 -6.38 2.84
N GLU A 29 -11.64 -7.17 2.75
CA GLU A 29 -11.55 -8.61 3.02
C GLU A 29 -10.60 -9.30 2.04
N LYS A 30 -10.73 -9.03 0.74
CA LYS A 30 -9.78 -9.54 -0.27
C LYS A 30 -8.35 -9.06 -0.05
N LEU A 31 -8.17 -7.84 0.45
CA LEU A 31 -6.85 -7.32 0.75
C LEU A 31 -6.21 -8.10 1.91
N LYS A 32 -6.96 -8.43 2.97
CA LYS A 32 -6.44 -9.22 4.10
C LYS A 32 -5.88 -10.55 3.64
N GLU A 33 -6.62 -11.28 2.79
CA GLU A 33 -6.16 -12.56 2.21
C GLU A 33 -4.82 -12.40 1.46
N ILE A 34 -4.68 -11.34 0.66
CA ILE A 34 -3.43 -11.06 -0.07
C ILE A 34 -2.30 -10.67 0.90
N MET A 35 -2.61 -9.90 1.96
CA MET A 35 -1.61 -9.50 2.95
C MET A 35 -1.10 -10.69 3.76
N GLU A 36 -1.93 -11.70 4.03
CA GLU A 36 -1.48 -12.95 4.65
C GLU A 36 -0.42 -13.67 3.79
N VAL A 37 -0.64 -13.73 2.46
CA VAL A 37 0.34 -14.30 1.53
C VAL A 37 1.64 -13.49 1.52
N TYR A 38 1.54 -12.16 1.53
CA TYR A 38 2.71 -11.28 1.55
C TYR A 38 3.48 -11.42 2.86
N GLU A 39 2.77 -11.48 3.98
CA GLU A 39 3.35 -11.66 5.31
C GLU A 39 4.11 -12.99 5.40
N GLU A 40 3.52 -14.09 4.94
CA GLU A 40 4.20 -15.39 4.90
C GLU A 40 5.46 -15.33 4.00
N ARG A 41 5.34 -14.71 2.83
CA ARG A 41 6.46 -14.56 1.88
C ARG A 41 7.60 -13.75 2.49
N LEU A 42 7.28 -12.61 3.11
CA LEU A 42 8.23 -11.67 3.68
C LEU A 42 8.79 -12.12 5.03
N SER A 43 8.14 -13.07 5.70
CA SER A 43 8.74 -13.77 6.85
C SER A 43 9.96 -14.62 6.44
N LYS A 44 10.02 -15.05 5.18
CA LYS A 44 11.07 -15.93 4.63
C LYS A 44 12.11 -15.20 3.80
N LEU A 45 11.73 -14.09 3.16
CA LEU A 45 12.55 -13.37 2.19
C LEU A 45 12.50 -11.87 2.46
N LYS A 46 13.62 -11.17 2.22
CA LYS A 46 13.70 -9.73 2.49
C LYS A 46 12.77 -8.88 1.58
N TYR A 47 12.50 -9.34 0.37
CA TYR A 47 11.72 -8.67 -0.66
C TYR A 47 10.81 -9.66 -1.39
N LEU A 48 9.84 -9.17 -2.15
CA LEU A 48 8.82 -10.01 -2.78
C LEU A 48 9.42 -11.04 -3.75
N ALA A 49 10.44 -10.64 -4.50
CA ALA A 49 11.13 -11.49 -5.47
C ALA A 49 12.31 -12.29 -4.88
N GLY A 50 12.67 -12.11 -3.59
CA GLY A 50 13.84 -12.75 -2.99
C GLY A 50 14.61 -11.84 -2.04
N ASN A 51 15.92 -12.03 -1.98
CA ASN A 51 16.79 -11.27 -1.08
C ASN A 51 17.39 -9.99 -1.70
N PHE A 52 16.87 -9.57 -2.86
CA PHE A 52 17.28 -8.35 -3.55
C PHE A 52 16.05 -7.51 -3.93
N LEU A 53 16.24 -6.19 -4.02
CA LEU A 53 15.20 -5.29 -4.51
C LEU A 53 14.88 -5.61 -5.96
N SER A 54 13.60 -5.73 -6.27
CA SER A 54 13.12 -5.97 -7.62
C SER A 54 12.07 -4.96 -8.06
N LEU A 55 11.70 -5.03 -9.34
CA LEU A 55 10.55 -4.30 -9.87
C LEU A 55 9.26 -4.65 -9.11
N ALA A 56 9.12 -5.88 -8.61
CA ALA A 56 7.95 -6.28 -7.84
C ALA A 56 7.77 -5.40 -6.59
N ASP A 57 8.84 -5.03 -5.90
CA ASP A 57 8.72 -4.19 -4.71
C ASP A 57 8.40 -2.73 -5.09
N ILE A 58 9.06 -2.23 -6.14
CA ILE A 58 8.90 -0.86 -6.63
C ILE A 58 7.49 -0.64 -7.20
N SER A 59 6.92 -1.61 -7.90
CA SER A 59 5.59 -1.49 -8.52
C SER A 59 4.46 -1.48 -7.51
N HIS A 60 4.63 -2.18 -6.38
CA HIS A 60 3.61 -2.23 -5.32
C HIS A 60 3.70 -1.03 -4.37
N PHE A 61 4.89 -0.47 -4.19
CA PHE A 61 5.15 0.61 -3.25
C PHE A 61 4.15 1.80 -3.31
N PRO A 62 3.85 2.42 -4.48
CA PRO A 62 2.96 3.57 -4.53
C PRO A 62 1.55 3.28 -4.01
N MET A 63 1.02 2.08 -4.31
CA MET A 63 -0.32 1.69 -3.87
C MET A 63 -0.38 1.44 -2.36
N VAL A 64 0.66 0.84 -1.80
CA VAL A 64 0.73 0.59 -0.35
C VAL A 64 0.90 1.92 0.40
N HIS A 65 1.71 2.85 -0.13
CA HIS A 65 1.83 4.20 0.43
C HIS A 65 0.49 4.95 0.42
N LEU A 66 -0.20 4.99 -0.72
CA LEU A 66 -1.51 5.66 -0.83
C LEU A 66 -2.58 5.02 0.06
N LEU A 67 -2.52 3.70 0.28
CA LEU A 67 -3.43 3.03 1.23
C LEU A 67 -3.24 3.56 2.66
N GLN A 68 -2.01 3.86 3.08
CA GLN A 68 -1.73 4.43 4.40
C GLN A 68 -2.29 5.83 4.59
N GLU A 69 -2.45 6.59 3.50
CA GLU A 69 -3.07 7.92 3.51
C GLU A 69 -4.62 7.84 3.57
N THR A 70 -5.20 6.63 3.51
CA THR A 70 -6.64 6.41 3.71
C THR A 70 -6.95 6.05 5.17
N PRO A 71 -8.20 6.24 5.64
CA PRO A 71 -8.65 5.74 6.95
C PRO A 71 -8.49 4.24 7.16
N TYR A 72 -8.26 3.48 6.09
CA TYR A 72 -8.16 2.01 6.09
C TYR A 72 -6.71 1.51 6.12
N GLY A 73 -5.73 2.41 6.21
CA GLY A 73 -4.30 2.07 6.27
C GLY A 73 -3.93 1.18 7.46
N SER A 74 -4.69 1.25 8.55
CA SER A 74 -4.49 0.44 9.76
C SER A 74 -4.64 -1.07 9.52
N VAL A 75 -5.24 -1.50 8.40
CA VAL A 75 -5.28 -2.92 8.02
C VAL A 75 -3.87 -3.52 7.95
N LEU A 76 -2.86 -2.71 7.62
CA LEU A 76 -1.46 -3.14 7.53
C LEU A 76 -0.82 -3.41 8.90
N ASP A 77 -1.42 -2.93 10.01
CA ASP A 77 -0.86 -3.11 11.36
C ASP A 77 -0.87 -4.57 11.82
N ALA A 78 -1.71 -5.41 11.22
CA ALA A 78 -1.73 -6.85 11.47
C ALA A 78 -0.56 -7.61 10.81
N TYR A 79 0.23 -6.97 9.94
CA TYR A 79 1.23 -7.62 9.09
C TYR A 79 2.64 -6.99 9.30
N PRO A 80 3.35 -7.36 10.37
CA PRO A 80 4.63 -6.74 10.73
C PRO A 80 5.73 -6.92 9.68
N HIS A 81 5.81 -8.06 8.99
CA HIS A 81 6.82 -8.25 7.94
C HIS A 81 6.51 -7.40 6.70
N VAL A 82 5.23 -7.24 6.35
CA VAL A 82 4.79 -6.28 5.31
C VAL A 82 5.20 -4.85 5.69
N LYS A 83 4.94 -4.41 6.93
CA LYS A 83 5.34 -3.07 7.39
C LYS A 83 6.86 -2.87 7.36
N ALA A 84 7.64 -3.86 7.79
CA ALA A 84 9.09 -3.82 7.75
C ALA A 84 9.62 -3.73 6.31
N TRP A 85 9.04 -4.51 5.39
CA TRP A 85 9.35 -4.45 3.96
C TRP A 85 9.08 -3.07 3.37
N MET A 86 7.91 -2.48 3.67
CA MET A 86 7.59 -1.12 3.23
C MET A 86 8.59 -0.10 3.75
N ALA A 87 8.93 -0.16 5.05
CA ALA A 87 9.90 0.75 5.65
C ALA A 87 11.27 0.65 4.96
N ALA A 88 11.73 -0.57 4.66
CA ALA A 88 12.97 -0.80 3.94
C ALA A 88 12.94 -0.26 2.50
N VAL A 89 11.78 -0.32 1.82
CA VAL A 89 11.61 0.29 0.49
C VAL A 89 11.61 1.82 0.58
N MET A 90 10.90 2.39 1.56
CA MET A 90 10.77 3.83 1.80
C MET A 90 12.07 4.50 2.22
N ASP A 91 12.98 3.77 2.87
CA ASP A 91 14.25 4.37 3.32
C ASP A 91 15.17 4.77 2.15
N ARG A 92 14.91 4.26 0.95
CA ARG A 92 15.77 4.50 -0.22
C ARG A 92 15.65 5.94 -0.74
N PRO A 93 16.78 6.59 -1.08
CA PRO A 93 16.78 7.97 -1.57
C PRO A 93 15.88 8.21 -2.80
N ALA A 94 15.86 7.28 -3.76
CA ALA A 94 15.01 7.39 -4.94
C ALA A 94 13.52 7.33 -4.58
N VAL A 95 13.13 6.43 -3.67
CA VAL A 95 11.74 6.29 -3.21
C VAL A 95 11.32 7.52 -2.41
N LYS A 96 12.18 8.04 -1.52
CA LYS A 96 11.94 9.30 -0.80
C LYS A 96 11.66 10.46 -1.74
N LYS A 97 12.43 10.60 -2.83
CA LYS A 97 12.17 11.63 -3.86
C LYS A 97 10.79 11.47 -4.50
N VAL A 98 10.40 10.26 -4.86
CA VAL A 98 9.07 9.99 -5.44
C VAL A 98 7.96 10.29 -4.43
N MET A 99 8.10 9.93 -3.15
CA MET A 99 7.11 10.24 -2.11
C MET A 99 6.88 11.74 -1.96
N VAL A 100 7.95 12.55 -1.99
CA VAL A 100 7.83 14.01 -1.96
C VAL A 100 7.04 14.52 -3.16
N LEU A 101 7.31 13.98 -4.36
CA LEU A 101 6.57 14.35 -5.56
C LEU A 101 5.09 13.98 -5.45
N MET A 102 4.75 12.77 -4.97
CA MET A 102 3.36 12.32 -4.81
C MET A 102 2.55 13.24 -3.88
N LYS A 103 3.16 13.76 -2.81
CA LYS A 103 2.51 14.74 -1.90
C LYS A 103 2.28 16.11 -2.53
N THR A 104 3.03 16.44 -3.58
CA THR A 104 2.97 17.76 -4.25
C THR A 104 1.83 17.82 -5.29
N PHE A 105 1.26 16.67 -5.66
CA PHE A 105 0.11 16.59 -6.57
C PHE A 105 -1.25 16.55 -5.84
N GLY A 106 -1.24 16.76 -4.52
CA GLY A 106 -2.42 16.83 -3.65
C GLY A 106 -2.97 18.24 -3.53
#